data_AF-A0A182N2B3-F1
#
_entry.id   AF-A0A182N2B3-F1
#
_cell.length_a   1.000
_cell.length_b   1.000
_cell.length_c   1.000
_cell.angle_alpha   90.00
_cell.angle_beta   90.00
_cell.angle_gamma   90.00
#
_symmetry.space_group_name_H-M   'P 1'
#
loop_
_entity.id
_entity.type
_entity.pdbx_description
1 polymer ?
#
loop_
_entity_poly.entity_id
_entity_poly.type
_entity_poly.pdbx_seq_one_letter_code
_entity_poly.pdbx_strand_id
1 'polypeptide(L)'
;HLASIPNTKRFTPQDVVNTLPLGLIVDLTNTNRYYDRRDFTRKGVDHVKIAVPGKMVPPWRIVERFIDIVNGYRNDPYSSGKLIGVHCTHGLNRTGYLVCAYMILQLGYRPDEAISLFNSHRGHKMEHEYYLASLRDMQPRERSSDHRPPMHHNAPPELSRESWDPTIRRI
;
A
#
# COMPACT_ATOMS: atom_id res chain seq x y z
N HIS A 1 17.89 -14.86 -6.29
CA HIS A 1 18.98 -15.37 -5.45
C HIS A 1 19.47 -14.24 -4.55
N LEU A 2 19.03 -14.20 -3.29
CA LEU A 2 19.36 -13.15 -2.30
C LEU A 2 20.85 -13.16 -1.88
N ALA A 3 21.60 -14.18 -2.33
CA ALA A 3 23.00 -14.40 -1.99
C ALA A 3 23.97 -13.31 -2.50
N SER A 4 23.62 -12.53 -3.53
CA SER A 4 24.54 -11.51 -4.10
C SER A 4 24.36 -10.09 -3.53
N ILE A 5 23.42 -9.87 -2.62
CA ILE A 5 23.19 -8.56 -2.00
C ILE A 5 23.94 -8.52 -0.67
N PRO A 6 24.82 -7.53 -0.41
CA PRO A 6 25.49 -7.35 0.87
C PRO A 6 24.48 -7.30 2.02
N ASN A 7 24.79 -7.94 3.17
CA ASN A 7 23.87 -8.06 4.31
C ASN A 7 23.29 -6.71 4.78
N THR A 8 24.06 -5.62 4.69
CA THR A 8 23.66 -4.26 5.08
C THR A 8 22.63 -3.62 4.15
N LYS A 9 22.34 -4.23 3.00
CA LYS A 9 21.32 -3.79 2.03
C LYS A 9 20.22 -4.81 1.82
N ARG A 10 20.20 -5.90 2.61
CA ARG A 10 19.14 -6.90 2.55
C ARG A 10 17.93 -6.38 3.30
N PHE A 11 16.82 -6.26 2.59
CA PHE A 11 15.51 -6.07 3.16
C PHE A 11 14.73 -7.36 2.94
N THR A 12 14.71 -8.23 3.95
CA THR A 12 14.14 -9.57 3.85
C THR A 12 12.66 -9.57 4.27
N PRO A 13 11.88 -10.58 3.83
CA PRO A 13 10.56 -10.84 4.42
C PRO A 13 10.57 -10.92 5.95
N GLN A 14 11.66 -11.40 6.54
CA GLN A 14 11.81 -11.52 7.99
C GLN A 14 11.84 -10.15 8.66
N ASP A 15 12.58 -9.21 8.10
CA ASP A 15 12.72 -7.85 8.65
C ASP A 15 11.36 -7.14 8.67
N VAL A 16 10.57 -7.28 7.60
CA VAL A 16 9.23 -6.68 7.50
C VAL A 16 8.29 -7.24 8.57
N VAL A 17 8.19 -8.58 8.69
CA VAL A 17 7.26 -9.20 9.63
C VAL A 17 7.66 -8.94 11.09
N ASN A 18 8.95 -8.78 11.37
CA ASN A 18 9.44 -8.53 12.72
C ASN A 18 9.29 -7.06 13.16
N THR A 19 9.14 -6.12 12.22
CA THR A 19 9.12 -4.68 12.50
C THR A 19 7.73 -4.05 12.42
N LEU A 20 6.81 -4.67 11.68
CA LEU A 20 5.47 -4.16 11.44
C LEU A 20 4.43 -5.19 11.88
N PRO A 21 3.27 -4.76 12.43
CA PRO A 21 2.14 -5.64 12.71
C PRO A 21 1.44 -6.02 11.40
N LEU A 22 2.16 -6.66 10.49
CA LEU A 22 1.70 -7.01 9.16
C LEU A 22 0.79 -8.24 9.25
N GLY A 23 -0.33 -8.22 8.55
CA GLY A 23 -1.23 -9.38 8.50
C GLY A 23 -1.64 -9.81 7.10
N LEU A 24 -1.42 -8.98 6.07
CA LEU A 24 -1.59 -9.36 4.67
C LEU A 24 -0.47 -8.77 3.80
N ILE A 25 0.06 -9.56 2.88
CA ILE A 25 0.87 -9.12 1.74
C ILE A 25 0.08 -9.27 0.44
N VAL A 26 -0.01 -8.18 -0.31
CA VAL A 26 -0.43 -8.18 -1.71
C VAL A 26 0.79 -8.01 -2.62
N ASP A 27 1.19 -9.11 -3.26
CA ASP A 27 2.32 -9.18 -4.17
C ASP A 27 1.87 -8.91 -5.62
N LEU A 28 2.30 -7.77 -6.16
CA LEU A 28 1.97 -7.29 -7.50
C LEU A 28 2.99 -7.72 -8.58
N THR A 29 4.02 -8.47 -8.20
CA THR A 29 5.08 -8.88 -9.13
C THR A 29 4.56 -9.94 -10.10
N ASN A 30 5.09 -9.94 -11.32
CA ASN A 30 4.78 -10.97 -12.32
C ASN A 30 5.80 -12.14 -12.28
N THR A 31 6.30 -12.47 -11.10
CA THR A 31 7.28 -13.56 -10.90
C THR A 31 7.24 -14.08 -9.47
N ASN A 32 7.69 -15.31 -9.24
CA ASN A 32 7.81 -15.92 -7.90
C ASN A 32 9.28 -16.03 -7.44
N ARG A 33 10.20 -15.34 -8.11
CA ARG A 33 11.65 -15.55 -7.96
C ARG A 33 12.32 -14.73 -6.84
N TYR A 34 11.60 -13.80 -6.21
CA TYR A 34 12.19 -12.86 -5.26
C TYR A 34 12.27 -13.41 -3.84
N TYR A 35 11.22 -14.08 -3.37
CA TYR A 35 11.14 -14.69 -2.05
C TYR A 35 10.13 -15.85 -2.06
N ASP A 36 10.17 -16.69 -1.03
CA ASP A 36 9.16 -17.73 -0.81
C ASP A 36 8.01 -17.17 -0.01
N ARG A 37 6.78 -17.24 -0.55
CA ARG A 37 5.58 -16.78 0.16
C ARG A 37 5.39 -17.44 1.53
N ARG A 38 5.94 -18.66 1.71
CA ARG A 38 5.89 -19.40 2.98
C ARG A 38 6.64 -18.68 4.11
N ASP A 39 7.53 -17.75 3.79
CA ASP A 39 8.22 -16.92 4.79
C ASP A 39 7.26 -15.96 5.51
N PHE A 40 6.14 -15.60 4.87
CA PHE A 40 5.07 -14.80 5.45
C PHE A 40 4.02 -15.71 6.12
N THR A 41 3.52 -16.72 5.40
CA THR A 41 2.38 -17.52 5.91
C THR A 41 2.73 -18.34 7.16
N ARG A 42 3.97 -18.81 7.31
CA ARG A 42 4.43 -19.49 8.54
C ARG A 42 4.39 -18.62 9.78
N LYS A 43 4.25 -17.31 9.63
CA LYS A 43 4.16 -16.34 10.73
C LYS A 43 2.76 -15.75 10.89
N GLY A 44 1.75 -16.36 10.26
CA GLY A 44 0.38 -15.87 10.30
C GLY A 44 0.16 -14.58 9.51
N VAL A 45 1.00 -14.30 8.51
CA VAL A 45 0.79 -13.22 7.54
C VAL A 45 0.25 -13.81 6.24
N ASP A 46 -0.96 -13.41 5.87
CA ASP A 46 -1.58 -13.86 4.63
C ASP A 46 -0.80 -13.35 3.42
N HIS A 47 -0.82 -14.11 2.33
CA HIS A 47 -0.11 -13.75 1.10
C HIS A 47 -1.02 -13.97 -0.11
N VAL A 48 -1.29 -12.89 -0.83
CA VAL A 48 -2.08 -12.91 -2.05
C VAL A 48 -1.25 -12.34 -3.21
N LYS A 49 -1.20 -13.08 -4.31
CA LYS A 49 -0.53 -12.64 -5.53
C LYS A 49 -1.53 -12.12 -6.55
N ILE A 50 -1.29 -10.91 -7.05
CA ILE A 50 -1.99 -10.31 -8.19
C ILE A 50 -0.95 -10.03 -9.26
N ALA A 51 -0.83 -10.89 -10.27
CA ALA A 51 0.15 -10.70 -11.33
C ALA A 51 -0.20 -9.48 -12.21
N VAL A 52 0.42 -8.34 -11.95
CA VAL A 52 0.18 -7.09 -12.69
C VAL A 52 1.14 -6.99 -13.89
N PRO A 53 0.62 -6.89 -15.14
CA PRO A 53 1.43 -6.65 -16.32
C PRO A 53 2.29 -5.39 -16.20
N GLY A 54 3.50 -5.44 -16.76
CA GLY A 54 4.39 -4.28 -16.80
C GLY A 54 4.04 -3.33 -17.95
N LYS A 55 4.50 -2.07 -17.85
CA LYS A 55 4.46 -1.06 -18.94
C LYS A 55 3.06 -0.72 -19.48
N MET A 56 2.01 -0.99 -18.71
CA MET A 56 0.63 -0.60 -19.05
C MET A 56 -0.16 -0.27 -17.79
N VAL A 57 -1.28 0.45 -17.97
CA VAL A 57 -2.31 0.64 -16.94
C VAL A 57 -2.89 -0.72 -16.54
N PRO A 58 -2.91 -1.11 -15.24
CA PRO A 58 -3.62 -2.31 -14.80
C PRO A 58 -5.05 -2.34 -15.34
N PRO A 59 -5.44 -3.43 -16.02
CA PRO A 59 -6.82 -3.62 -16.45
C PRO A 59 -7.79 -3.52 -15.27
N TRP A 60 -9.01 -3.06 -15.51
CA TRP A 60 -10.02 -2.85 -14.47
C TRP A 60 -10.23 -4.06 -13.55
N ARG A 61 -10.27 -5.28 -14.10
CA ARG A 61 -10.33 -6.54 -13.33
C ARG A 61 -9.24 -6.71 -12.26
N ILE A 62 -8.06 -6.11 -12.46
CA ILE A 62 -6.97 -6.11 -11.48
C ILE A 62 -7.26 -5.11 -10.36
N VAL A 63 -7.82 -3.95 -10.72
CA VAL A 63 -8.24 -2.92 -9.75
C VAL A 63 -9.37 -3.47 -8.88
N GLU A 64 -10.40 -4.06 -9.47
CA GLU A 64 -11.51 -4.71 -8.76
C GLU A 64 -10.99 -5.80 -7.81
N ARG A 65 -10.18 -6.72 -8.33
CA ARG A 65 -9.59 -7.78 -7.49
C ARG A 65 -8.79 -7.22 -6.32
N PHE A 66 -8.02 -6.15 -6.53
CA PHE A 66 -7.28 -5.49 -5.46
C PHE A 66 -8.23 -4.90 -4.40
N ILE A 67 -9.30 -4.21 -4.84
CA ILE A 67 -10.33 -3.66 -3.97
C ILE A 67 -10.99 -4.77 -3.14
N ASP A 68 -11.38 -5.87 -3.76
CA ASP A 68 -12.03 -7.00 -3.08
C ASP A 68 -11.14 -7.61 -2.00
N ILE A 69 -9.85 -7.80 -2.31
CA ILE A 69 -8.87 -8.32 -1.35
C ILE A 69 -8.72 -7.36 -0.16
N VAL A 70 -8.58 -6.06 -0.42
CA VAL A 70 -8.39 -5.07 0.65
C VAL A 70 -9.66 -4.94 1.49
N ASN A 71 -10.84 -4.88 0.87
CA ASN A 71 -12.11 -4.80 1.60
C ASN A 71 -12.40 -6.07 2.39
N GLY A 72 -12.17 -7.25 1.80
CA GLY A 72 -12.31 -8.54 2.49
C GLY A 72 -11.42 -8.61 3.72
N TYR A 73 -10.16 -8.19 3.61
CA TYR A 73 -9.24 -8.16 4.75
C TYR A 73 -9.69 -7.14 5.81
N ARG A 74 -10.06 -5.92 5.42
CA ARG A 74 -10.50 -4.87 6.37
C ARG A 74 -11.79 -5.20 7.10
N ASN A 75 -12.68 -6.00 6.50
CA ASN A 75 -13.94 -6.41 7.09
C ASN A 75 -13.81 -7.70 7.93
N ASP A 76 -12.65 -8.36 7.92
CA ASP A 76 -12.38 -9.53 8.75
C ASP A 76 -12.14 -9.09 10.21
N PRO A 77 -12.93 -9.55 11.20
CA PRO A 77 -12.72 -9.19 12.61
C PRO A 77 -11.35 -9.63 13.15
N TYR A 78 -10.70 -10.63 12.56
CA TYR A 78 -9.37 -11.13 12.98
C TYR A 78 -8.20 -10.30 12.41
N SER A 79 -8.48 -9.33 11.53
CA SER A 79 -7.47 -8.44 10.95
C SER A 79 -7.26 -7.14 11.73
N SER A 80 -8.07 -6.89 12.77
CA SER A 80 -8.01 -5.66 13.56
C SER A 80 -6.60 -5.39 14.10
N GLY A 81 -6.13 -4.15 13.92
CA GLY A 81 -4.80 -3.70 14.34
C GLY A 81 -3.63 -4.17 13.45
N LYS A 82 -3.89 -4.92 12.36
CA LYS A 82 -2.85 -5.37 11.43
C LYS A 82 -2.81 -4.56 10.14
N LEU A 83 -1.62 -4.46 9.54
CA LEU A 83 -1.35 -3.73 8.30
C LEU A 83 -1.45 -4.63 7.06
N ILE A 84 -1.79 -4.00 5.93
CA ILE A 84 -1.70 -4.58 4.59
C ILE A 84 -0.44 -4.02 3.91
N GLY A 85 0.50 -4.89 3.58
CA GLY A 85 1.68 -4.56 2.79
C GLY A 85 1.41 -4.78 1.30
N VAL A 86 1.66 -3.77 0.47
CA VAL A 86 1.49 -3.87 -0.98
C VAL A 86 2.83 -3.61 -1.65
N HIS A 87 3.31 -4.53 -2.48
CA HIS A 87 4.58 -4.34 -3.15
C HIS A 87 4.56 -4.80 -4.61
N CYS A 88 5.37 -4.16 -5.43
CA CYS A 88 5.76 -4.65 -6.74
C CYS A 88 7.27 -4.91 -6.72
N THR A 89 7.99 -4.68 -7.82
CA THR A 89 9.46 -4.83 -7.84
C THR A 89 10.16 -3.69 -7.08
N HIS A 90 9.75 -2.43 -7.33
CA HIS A 90 10.35 -1.24 -6.70
C HIS A 90 9.40 -0.56 -5.70
N GLY A 91 8.16 -1.07 -5.56
CA GLY A 91 7.16 -0.50 -4.67
C GLY A 91 6.72 0.92 -5.02
N LEU A 92 6.89 1.35 -6.27
CA LEU A 92 6.62 2.73 -6.70
C LEU A 92 5.39 2.79 -7.63
N ASN A 93 5.56 2.45 -8.91
CA ASN A 93 4.51 2.74 -9.91
C ASN A 93 3.27 1.84 -9.79
N ARG A 94 3.41 0.51 -9.89
CA ARG A 94 2.24 -0.42 -9.79
C ARG A 94 1.59 -0.40 -8.41
N THR A 95 2.43 -0.27 -7.37
CA THR A 95 1.97 -0.13 -5.98
C THR A 95 1.17 1.16 -5.81
N GLY A 96 1.76 2.28 -6.21
CA GLY A 96 1.12 3.60 -6.11
C GLY A 96 -0.18 3.66 -6.90
N TYR A 97 -0.21 3.11 -8.12
CA TYR A 97 -1.42 3.08 -8.92
C TYR A 97 -2.57 2.35 -8.20
N LEU A 98 -2.37 1.12 -7.72
CA LEU A 98 -3.45 0.36 -7.07
C LEU A 98 -3.86 0.94 -5.72
N VAL A 99 -2.90 1.46 -4.93
CA VAL A 99 -3.20 2.12 -3.66
C VAL A 99 -4.00 3.42 -3.89
N CYS A 100 -3.58 4.26 -4.84
CA CYS A 100 -4.30 5.49 -5.17
C CYS A 100 -5.69 5.19 -5.73
N ALA A 101 -5.81 4.19 -6.62
CA ALA A 101 -7.12 3.76 -7.14
C ALA A 101 -8.06 3.34 -6.00
N TYR A 102 -7.57 2.57 -5.02
CA TYR A 102 -8.36 2.23 -3.84
C TYR A 102 -8.78 3.47 -3.03
N MET A 103 -7.86 4.41 -2.78
CA MET A 103 -8.19 5.65 -2.08
C MET A 103 -9.27 6.47 -2.79
N ILE A 104 -9.22 6.56 -4.11
CA ILE A 104 -10.22 7.29 -4.92
C ILE A 104 -11.57 6.55 -4.87
N LEU A 105 -11.56 5.27 -5.25
CA LEU A 105 -12.76 4.48 -5.54
C LEU A 105 -13.46 3.92 -4.30
N GLN A 106 -12.75 3.79 -3.17
CA GLN A 106 -13.32 3.22 -1.94
C GLN A 106 -13.38 4.23 -0.81
N LEU A 107 -12.44 5.17 -0.74
CA LEU A 107 -12.34 6.14 0.35
C LEU A 107 -12.75 7.57 -0.07
N GLY A 108 -13.06 7.81 -1.34
CA GLY A 108 -13.54 9.10 -1.83
C GLY A 108 -12.49 10.21 -1.76
N TYR A 109 -11.20 9.88 -1.94
CA TYR A 109 -10.15 10.88 -2.12
C TYR A 109 -10.20 11.45 -3.54
N ARG A 110 -9.86 12.74 -3.68
CA ARG A 110 -9.63 13.30 -5.01
C ARG A 110 -8.35 12.70 -5.61
N PRO A 111 -8.25 12.51 -6.93
CA PRO A 111 -7.09 11.86 -7.54
C PRO A 111 -5.74 12.48 -7.18
N ASP A 112 -5.58 13.80 -7.33
CA ASP A 112 -4.30 14.47 -7.01
C ASP A 112 -3.97 14.41 -5.51
N GLU A 113 -4.99 14.32 -4.65
CA GLU A 113 -4.84 14.19 -3.21
C GLU A 113 -4.30 12.79 -2.84
N ALA A 114 -4.87 11.74 -3.44
CA ALA A 114 -4.39 10.36 -3.30
C ALA A 114 -2.96 10.20 -3.81
N ILE A 115 -2.66 10.74 -5.01
CA ILE A 115 -1.32 10.73 -5.61
C ILE A 115 -0.31 11.44 -4.71
N SER A 116 -0.66 12.63 -4.22
CA SER A 116 0.22 13.43 -3.36
C SER A 116 0.50 12.72 -2.04
N LEU A 117 -0.52 12.12 -1.41
CA LEU A 117 -0.36 11.39 -0.16
C LEU A 117 0.52 10.15 -0.34
N PHE A 118 0.33 9.39 -1.41
CA PHE A 118 1.18 8.23 -1.69
C PHE A 118 2.64 8.66 -1.90
N ASN A 119 2.87 9.68 -2.72
CA ASN A 119 4.23 10.16 -3.02
C ASN A 119 4.94 10.70 -1.78
N SER A 120 4.24 11.42 -0.90
CA SER A 120 4.85 11.97 0.33
C SER A 120 5.26 10.88 1.31
N HIS A 121 4.43 9.86 1.50
CA HIS A 121 4.74 8.74 2.40
C HIS A 121 5.77 7.79 1.82
N ARG A 122 5.82 7.63 0.50
CA ARG A 122 6.80 6.75 -0.15
C ARG A 122 8.20 7.39 -0.24
N GLY A 123 8.29 8.72 -0.24
CA GLY A 123 9.53 9.49 -0.42
C GLY A 123 10.01 9.60 -1.87
N HIS A 124 9.28 9.02 -2.82
CA HIS A 124 9.54 9.08 -4.26
C HIS A 124 8.23 9.25 -5.02
N LYS A 125 8.25 10.02 -6.11
CA LYS A 125 7.07 10.27 -6.94
C LYS A 125 6.86 9.14 -7.94
N MET A 126 5.60 8.76 -8.19
CA MET A 126 5.26 7.96 -9.36
C MET A 126 5.73 8.66 -10.64
N GLU A 127 6.36 7.91 -11.53
CA GLU A 127 7.14 8.47 -12.66
C GLU A 127 6.42 8.36 -14.01
N HIS A 128 5.45 7.46 -14.12
CA HIS A 128 4.82 7.16 -15.40
C HIS A 128 3.51 7.93 -15.58
N GLU A 129 3.50 8.87 -16.52
CA GLU A 129 2.35 9.75 -16.78
C GLU A 129 1.07 8.96 -17.13
N TYR A 130 1.19 7.83 -17.82
CA TYR A 130 0.01 7.00 -18.16
C TYR A 130 -0.70 6.44 -16.91
N TYR A 131 0.00 6.27 -15.77
CA TYR A 131 -0.67 5.95 -14.50
C TYR A 131 -1.35 7.17 -13.90
N LEU A 132 -0.67 8.33 -13.93
CA LEU A 132 -1.18 9.56 -13.35
C LEU A 132 -2.43 10.05 -14.07
N ALA A 133 -2.41 10.07 -15.41
CA ALA A 133 -3.55 10.41 -16.24
C ALA A 133 -4.74 9.48 -15.95
N SER A 134 -4.50 8.17 -15.97
CA SER A 134 -5.56 7.19 -15.67
C SER A 134 -6.15 7.34 -14.26
N LEU A 135 -5.37 7.72 -13.26
CA LEU A 135 -5.88 7.98 -11.90
C LEU A 135 -6.71 9.27 -11.86
N ARG A 136 -6.29 10.32 -12.57
CA ARG A 136 -7.00 11.61 -12.63
C ARG A 136 -8.35 11.50 -13.34
N ASP A 137 -8.51 10.54 -14.23
CA ASP A 137 -9.79 10.25 -14.91
C ASP A 137 -10.78 9.45 -14.02
N MET A 138 -10.33 8.90 -12.88
CA MET A 138 -11.22 8.15 -11.98
C MET A 138 -12.14 9.07 -11.19
N GLN A 139 -13.41 8.67 -11.08
CA GLN A 139 -14.39 9.37 -10.27
C GLN A 139 -14.32 8.91 -8.80
N PRO A 140 -14.12 9.82 -7.84
CA PRO A 140 -14.18 9.47 -6.42
C PRO A 140 -15.53 8.89 -6.04
N ARG A 141 -15.54 7.88 -5.15
CA ARG A 141 -16.77 7.40 -4.55
C ARG A 141 -17.42 8.53 -3.75
N GLU A 142 -18.74 8.71 -3.92
CA GLU A 142 -19.49 9.62 -3.07
C GLU A 142 -19.29 9.24 -1.60
N ARG A 143 -18.82 10.19 -0.79
CA ARG A 143 -18.63 9.97 0.63
C ARG A 143 -20.01 9.86 1.28
N SER A 144 -20.45 8.63 1.55
CA SER A 144 -21.56 8.44 2.48
C SER A 144 -21.12 8.95 3.86
N SER A 145 -22.02 9.60 4.59
CA SER A 145 -21.78 10.17 5.92
C SER A 145 -21.25 9.16 6.95
N ASP A 146 -21.36 7.86 6.65
CA ASP A 146 -21.01 6.76 7.56
C ASP A 146 -19.55 6.30 7.51
N HIS A 147 -18.76 6.70 6.49
CA HIS A 147 -17.38 6.24 6.32
C HIS A 147 -16.36 7.37 6.53
N ARG A 148 -16.38 8.01 7.71
CA ARG A 148 -15.20 8.75 8.15
C ARG A 148 -14.06 7.75 8.38
N PRO A 149 -12.84 7.98 7.85
CA PRO A 149 -11.69 7.22 8.33
C PRO A 149 -11.63 7.40 9.86
N PRO A 150 -11.27 6.36 10.62
CA PRO A 150 -11.09 6.52 12.06
C PRO A 150 -10.06 7.63 12.24
N MET A 151 -10.51 8.80 12.71
CA MET A 151 -9.58 9.78 13.24
C MET A 151 -8.90 9.07 14.42
N HIS A 152 -7.57 9.11 14.47
CA HIS A 152 -6.83 8.57 15.61
C HIS A 152 -7.29 9.32 16.88
N HIS A 153 -8.30 8.79 17.57
CA HIS A 153 -8.98 9.45 18.70
C HIS A 153 -8.18 9.44 20.01
N ASN A 154 -6.87 9.19 19.96
CA ASN A 154 -5.98 9.19 21.12
C ASN A 154 -4.79 10.16 20.97
N ALA A 155 -4.95 11.26 20.23
CA ALA A 155 -4.02 12.39 20.32
C ALA A 155 -4.57 13.41 21.33
N PRO A 156 -3.79 13.80 22.38
CA PRO A 156 -4.21 14.82 23.33
C PRO A 156 -4.57 16.14 22.62
N PRO A 157 -5.62 16.84 23.05
CA PRO A 157 -6.07 18.07 22.42
C PRO A 157 -5.18 19.25 22.84
N GLU A 158 -3.94 19.29 22.37
CA GLU A 158 -3.10 20.51 22.52
C GLU A 158 -1.99 20.71 21.47
N LEU A 159 -1.95 19.93 20.39
CA LEU A 159 -0.99 20.18 19.29
C LEU A 159 -1.68 20.79 18.08
N SER A 160 -2.13 22.03 18.25
CA SER A 160 -2.53 22.90 17.14
C SER A 160 -1.28 23.41 16.40
N ARG A 161 -1.10 22.89 15.18
CA ARG A 161 -0.55 23.51 13.96
C ARG A 161 0.88 24.08 13.91
N GLU A 162 1.63 24.24 14.98
CA GLU A 162 3.02 24.76 14.87
C GLU A 162 3.96 24.04 15.82
N SER A 163 4.51 22.90 15.38
CA SER A 163 5.81 22.32 15.76
C SER A 163 5.78 20.84 15.41
N TRP A 164 6.60 20.44 14.43
CA TRP A 164 6.95 19.03 14.30
C TRP A 164 8.48 18.91 14.27
N ASP A 165 8.92 17.99 15.11
CA ASP A 165 10.26 17.73 15.62
C ASP A 165 11.22 17.17 14.54
N PRO A 166 12.49 17.60 14.51
CA PRO A 166 13.52 17.14 13.57
C PRO A 166 13.98 15.66 13.75
N THR A 167 13.28 14.83 14.52
CA THR A 167 13.62 13.42 14.77
C THR A 167 12.93 12.39 13.84
N ILE A 168 12.18 12.78 12.79
CA ILE A 168 11.76 11.81 11.74
C ILE A 168 12.99 11.28 11.02
N ARG A 169 13.45 10.11 11.46
CA ARG A 169 14.41 9.31 10.71
C ARG A 169 13.71 8.66 9.54
N ARG A 170 14.24 8.98 8.36
CA ARG A 170 14.09 8.25 7.10
C ARG A 170 14.36 6.76 7.33
N ILE A 171 13.40 5.91 6.97
CA ILE A 171 13.63 4.48 6.67
C ILE A 171 13.48 4.32 5.16
#